data_AF-A0A7Y0FHD4-F1
#
_entry.id   AF-A0A7Y0FHD4-F1
#
_cell.length_a   1.000
_cell.length_b   1.000
_cell.length_c   1.000
_cell.angle_alpha   90.00
_cell.angle_beta   90.00
_cell.angle_gamma   90.00
#
_symmetry.space_group_name_H-M   'P 1'
#
loop_
_entity.id
_entity.type
_entity.pdbx_description
1 polymer ?
#
loop_
_entity_poly.entity_id
_entity_poly.type
_entity_poly.pdbx_seq_one_letter_code
_entity_poly.pdbx_strand_id
1 'polypeptide(L)'
;MKAPFLLVFLATLSFTYFSAQKNYEITIERKISSDACIMGYLSINNKAVCYTLELPWENNAKNISCIPSGSYKGILRYDKSDGWRIQLENVPDRDGVQIHMGNYTKQIKGCVLVGMRANLSECSVQQSAGAYAQLKEAFYGTSDPNSTPNKNITVTFK
;
A
#
# COMPACT_ATOMS: atom_id res chain seq x y z
N MET A 1 2.73 42.61 -60.27
CA MET A 1 2.09 42.66 -58.93
C MET A 1 2.27 41.29 -58.29
N LYS A 2 3.09 41.16 -57.24
CA LYS A 2 3.32 39.90 -56.51
C LYS A 2 2.85 40.13 -55.07
N ALA A 3 1.87 39.37 -54.61
CA ALA A 3 1.43 39.40 -53.21
C ALA A 3 2.43 38.62 -52.32
N PRO A 4 2.75 39.07 -51.10
CA PRO A 4 3.60 38.32 -50.20
C PRO A 4 2.77 37.26 -49.48
N PHE A 5 3.31 36.04 -49.45
CA PHE A 5 2.76 34.92 -48.68
C PHE A 5 3.15 35.14 -47.21
N LEU A 6 2.18 35.46 -46.35
CA LEU A 6 2.39 35.61 -44.90
C LEU A 6 2.41 34.21 -44.28
N LEU A 7 3.60 33.70 -43.97
CA LEU A 7 3.78 32.44 -43.24
C LEU A 7 3.45 32.67 -41.76
N VAL A 8 2.29 32.20 -41.31
CA VAL A 8 1.92 32.21 -39.88
C VAL A 8 2.56 30.99 -39.22
N PHE A 9 3.61 31.20 -38.44
CA PHE A 9 4.13 30.20 -37.52
C PHE A 9 3.17 30.07 -36.34
N LEU A 10 2.33 29.03 -36.35
CA LEU A 10 1.59 28.63 -35.15
C LEU A 10 2.61 28.02 -34.17
N ALA A 11 3.07 28.81 -33.20
CA ALA A 11 3.77 28.29 -32.05
C ALA A 11 2.79 27.41 -31.24
N THR A 12 2.91 26.09 -31.36
CA THR A 12 2.19 25.16 -30.50
C THR A 12 2.67 25.36 -29.07
N LEU A 13 1.89 26.07 -28.27
CA LEU A 13 2.13 26.20 -26.83
C LEU A 13 1.89 24.82 -26.20
N SER A 14 2.97 24.05 -25.99
CA SER A 14 2.91 22.79 -25.27
C SER A 14 2.63 23.09 -23.80
N PHE A 15 1.35 23.14 -23.43
CA PHE A 15 0.94 23.14 -22.02
C PHE A 15 1.36 21.80 -21.41
N THR A 16 2.43 21.80 -20.63
CA THR A 16 2.79 20.67 -19.78
C THR A 16 1.73 20.56 -18.68
N TYR A 17 0.80 19.64 -18.84
CA TYR A 17 -0.12 19.24 -17.78
C TYR A 17 0.70 18.58 -16.66
N PHE A 18 1.14 19.36 -15.67
CA PHE A 18 1.51 18.82 -14.37
C PHE A 18 0.23 18.33 -13.70
N SER A 19 -0.15 17.08 -13.94
CA SER A 19 -1.13 16.39 -13.11
C SER A 19 -0.56 16.32 -11.70
N ALA A 20 -1.25 16.91 -10.72
CA ALA A 20 -0.89 16.77 -9.32
C ALA A 20 -0.82 15.27 -9.00
N GLN A 21 0.38 14.81 -8.61
CA GLN A 21 0.60 13.40 -8.31
C GLN A 21 -0.31 12.97 -7.15
N LYS A 22 -1.26 12.07 -7.44
CA LYS A 22 -2.24 11.61 -6.44
C LYS A 22 -1.53 10.95 -5.25
N ASN A 23 -1.97 11.27 -4.04
CA ASN A 23 -1.53 10.62 -2.82
C ASN A 23 -1.80 9.10 -2.88
N TYR A 24 -1.03 8.34 -2.11
CA TYR A 24 -1.16 6.90 -2.02
C TYR A 24 -1.95 6.53 -0.75
N GLU A 25 -3.27 6.56 -0.89
CA GLU A 25 -4.19 6.29 0.22
C GLU A 25 -4.53 4.81 0.28
N ILE A 26 -4.04 4.14 1.33
CA ILE A 26 -4.37 2.76 1.64
C ILE A 26 -5.47 2.73 2.69
N THR A 27 -6.48 1.90 2.46
CA THR A 27 -7.46 1.50 3.47
C THR A 27 -7.38 0.00 3.68
N ILE A 28 -7.21 -0.43 4.92
CA ILE A 28 -7.37 -1.82 5.34
C ILE A 28 -8.71 -1.92 6.06
N GLU A 29 -9.64 -2.66 5.49
CA GLU A 29 -10.95 -2.93 6.10
C GLU A 29 -10.95 -4.32 6.74
N ARG A 30 -11.00 -4.36 8.07
CA ARG A 30 -11.07 -5.59 8.86
C ARG A 30 -12.49 -6.14 8.79
N LYS A 31 -12.68 -7.31 8.19
CA LYS A 31 -14.00 -7.91 7.95
C LYS A 31 -14.31 -9.08 8.85
N ILE A 32 -13.30 -9.87 9.19
CA ILE A 32 -13.45 -11.05 10.03
C ILE A 32 -12.49 -10.89 11.20
N SER A 33 -13.03 -11.00 12.40
CA SER A 33 -12.27 -11.02 13.65
C SER A 33 -12.58 -12.33 14.36
N SER A 34 -11.54 -13.06 14.74
CA SER A 34 -11.63 -14.26 15.57
C SER A 34 -10.47 -14.25 16.57
N ASP A 35 -10.50 -15.19 17.51
CA ASP A 35 -9.42 -15.36 18.49
C ASP A 35 -8.09 -15.79 17.85
N ALA A 36 -8.10 -16.24 16.59
CA ALA A 36 -6.91 -16.70 15.88
C ALA A 36 -6.29 -15.62 14.97
N CYS A 37 -7.10 -14.73 14.40
CA CYS A 37 -6.65 -13.72 13.45
C CYS A 37 -7.72 -12.67 13.14
N ILE A 38 -7.25 -11.57 12.54
CA ILE A 38 -8.11 -10.63 11.82
C ILE A 38 -7.81 -10.75 10.32
N MET A 39 -8.87 -10.82 9.51
CA MET A 39 -8.77 -10.85 8.05
C MET A 39 -9.62 -9.76 7.42
N GLY A 40 -9.19 -9.29 6.25
CA GLY A 40 -9.81 -8.17 5.57
C GLY A 40 -9.34 -8.02 4.14
N TYR A 41 -9.48 -6.80 3.63
CA TYR A 41 -8.92 -6.42 2.35
C TYR A 41 -8.27 -5.04 2.40
N LEU A 42 -7.30 -4.86 1.52
CA LEU A 42 -6.57 -3.63 1.30
C LEU A 42 -7.06 -3.00 -0.02
N SER A 43 -7.46 -1.74 0.07
CA SER A 43 -7.81 -0.90 -1.07
C SER A 43 -6.82 0.25 -1.21
N ILE A 44 -6.46 0.60 -2.45
CA ILE A 44 -5.67 1.79 -2.77
C ILE A 44 -6.59 2.77 -3.49
N ASN A 45 -6.70 3.99 -2.97
CA ASN A 45 -7.52 5.04 -3.59
C ASN A 45 -8.96 4.56 -3.92
N ASN A 46 -9.58 3.84 -2.97
CA ASN A 46 -10.90 3.22 -3.06
C ASN A 46 -11.05 2.06 -4.06
N LYS A 47 -9.95 1.53 -4.62
CA LYS A 47 -9.96 0.31 -5.44
C LYS A 47 -9.41 -0.86 -4.63
N ALA A 48 -10.18 -1.93 -4.49
CA ALA A 48 -9.72 -3.16 -3.83
C ALA A 48 -8.54 -3.78 -4.60
N VAL A 49 -7.52 -4.22 -3.87
CA VAL A 49 -6.26 -4.74 -4.45
C VAL A 49 -5.96 -6.15 -3.97
N CYS A 50 -6.00 -6.41 -2.66
CA CYS A 50 -5.64 -7.71 -2.11
C CYS A 50 -6.31 -7.98 -0.75
N TYR A 51 -6.18 -9.21 -0.27
CA TYR A 51 -6.58 -9.58 1.09
C TYR A 51 -5.50 -9.22 2.11
N THR A 52 -5.91 -9.07 3.37
CA THR A 52 -5.04 -8.83 4.51
C THR A 52 -5.20 -9.89 5.60
N LEU A 53 -4.13 -10.11 6.35
CA LEU A 53 -4.10 -10.95 7.54
C LEU A 53 -3.29 -10.25 8.63
N GLU A 54 -3.86 -10.19 9.83
CA GLU A 54 -3.26 -9.62 11.04
C GLU A 54 -3.42 -10.61 12.21
N LEU A 55 -2.68 -10.35 13.30
CA LEU A 55 -2.93 -11.00 14.59
C LEU A 55 -4.31 -10.61 15.16
N PRO A 56 -4.88 -11.38 16.09
CA PRO A 56 -6.07 -10.95 16.84
C PRO A 56 -5.79 -9.66 17.61
N TRP A 57 -6.86 -8.96 18.01
CA TRP A 57 -6.73 -7.79 18.87
C TRP A 57 -6.53 -8.23 20.33
N GLU A 58 -5.38 -7.89 20.89
CA GLU A 58 -5.00 -8.21 22.28
C GLU A 58 -4.65 -6.91 23.02
N ASN A 59 -5.54 -5.91 22.97
CA ASN A 59 -5.37 -4.62 23.64
C ASN A 59 -4.04 -3.91 23.30
N ASN A 60 -3.65 -3.92 22.01
CA ASN A 60 -2.37 -3.38 21.54
C ASN A 60 -1.13 -4.02 22.20
N ALA A 61 -1.24 -5.23 22.75
CA ALA A 61 -0.11 -5.91 23.36
C ALA A 61 1.00 -6.16 22.34
N LYS A 62 2.22 -5.79 22.71
CA LYS A 62 3.40 -5.91 21.85
C LYS A 62 3.61 -7.35 21.41
N ASN A 63 3.88 -7.53 20.13
CA ASN A 63 4.23 -8.80 19.49
C ASN A 63 3.13 -9.86 19.37
N ILE A 64 1.96 -9.64 19.98
CA ILE A 64 0.85 -10.61 19.97
C ILE A 64 -0.47 -10.01 19.46
N SER A 65 -0.57 -8.69 19.36
CA SER A 65 -1.76 -7.97 18.90
C SER A 65 -1.59 -7.38 17.49
N CYS A 66 -2.69 -7.23 16.75
CA CYS A 66 -2.77 -6.18 15.71
C CYS A 66 -2.76 -4.78 16.34
N ILE A 67 -2.58 -3.76 15.50
CA ILE A 67 -2.51 -2.36 15.96
C ILE A 67 -3.89 -1.72 16.09
N PRO A 68 -4.04 -0.60 16.82
CA PRO A 68 -5.31 0.10 16.95
C PRO A 68 -5.83 0.58 15.59
N SER A 69 -7.15 0.60 15.41
CA SER A 69 -7.76 1.27 14.25
C SER A 69 -7.42 2.77 14.27
N GLY A 70 -7.29 3.37 13.09
CA GLY A 70 -6.82 4.75 12.94
C GLY A 70 -6.10 4.98 11.62
N SER A 71 -5.65 6.21 11.40
CA SER A 71 -4.87 6.61 10.23
C SER A 71 -3.43 6.89 10.61
N TYR A 72 -2.50 6.26 9.88
CA TYR A 72 -1.07 6.34 10.12
C TYR A 72 -0.36 6.82 8.85
N LYS A 73 0.73 7.57 9.03
CA LYS A 73 1.63 7.90 7.94
C LYS A 73 2.43 6.65 7.56
N GLY A 74 2.55 6.39 6.26
CA GLY A 74 3.42 5.35 5.73
C GLY A 74 4.74 5.93 5.21
N ILE A 75 5.81 5.15 5.32
CA ILE A 75 7.10 5.39 4.67
C ILE A 75 7.56 4.14 3.93
N LEU A 76 8.31 4.32 2.85
CA LEU A 76 8.93 3.19 2.14
C LEU A 76 10.26 2.80 2.78
N ARG A 77 10.50 1.49 2.82
CA ARG A 77 11.73 0.90 3.33
C ARG A 77 12.26 -0.10 2.31
N TYR A 78 13.57 -0.10 2.10
CA TYR A 78 14.27 -0.94 1.10
C TYR A 78 15.39 -1.78 1.72
N ASP A 79 15.55 -1.73 3.03
CA ASP A 79 16.69 -2.25 3.82
C ASP A 79 16.66 -3.77 4.09
N LYS A 80 15.86 -4.56 3.36
CA LYS A 80 15.74 -6.01 3.52
C LYS A 80 15.69 -6.68 2.16
N SER A 81 15.87 -8.00 2.13
CA SER A 81 15.95 -8.80 0.90
C SER A 81 14.68 -8.80 0.06
N ASP A 82 13.52 -8.46 0.63
CA ASP A 82 12.26 -8.24 -0.10
C ASP A 82 12.20 -6.90 -0.86
N GLY A 83 13.19 -6.03 -0.61
CA GLY A 83 13.56 -4.86 -1.42
C GLY A 83 12.56 -3.72 -1.41
N TRP A 84 11.49 -3.81 -0.64
CA TRP A 84 10.46 -2.79 -0.51
C TRP A 84 9.71 -3.08 0.80
N ARG A 85 8.84 -2.17 1.26
CA ARG A 85 7.72 -2.39 2.21
C ARG A 85 7.23 -1.03 2.65
N ILE A 86 5.98 -0.98 3.11
CA ILE A 86 5.42 0.19 3.75
C ILE A 86 5.53 -0.01 5.26
N GLN A 87 6.25 0.87 5.94
CA GLN A 87 6.30 0.93 7.39
C GLN A 87 5.40 2.07 7.88
N LEU A 88 4.64 1.82 8.94
CA LEU A 88 3.82 2.83 9.59
C LEU A 88 4.66 3.63 10.59
N GLU A 89 4.44 4.94 10.62
CA GLU A 89 5.03 5.85 11.60
C GLU A 89 4.02 6.18 12.70
N ASN A 90 4.54 6.44 13.91
CA ASN A 90 3.78 6.90 15.08
C ASN A 90 2.61 5.99 15.47
N VAL A 91 2.77 4.67 15.33
CA VAL A 91 1.81 3.73 15.90
C VAL A 91 1.94 3.76 17.43
N PRO A 92 0.86 3.99 18.20
CA PRO A 92 0.92 4.09 19.66
C PRO A 92 1.61 2.89 20.30
N ASP A 93 2.68 3.14 21.04
CA ASP A 93 3.49 2.13 21.76
C ASP A 93 4.06 1.00 20.88
N ARG A 94 4.14 1.20 19.56
CA ARG A 94 4.64 0.20 18.60
C ARG A 94 5.63 0.82 17.63
N ASP A 95 6.61 0.02 17.26
CA ASP A 95 7.58 0.30 16.21
C ASP A 95 7.61 -0.85 15.19
N GLY A 96 8.21 -0.59 14.03
CA GLY A 96 8.45 -1.64 13.03
C GLY A 96 7.18 -2.28 12.44
N VAL A 97 6.01 -1.67 12.60
CA VAL A 97 4.76 -2.18 12.02
C VAL A 97 4.77 -1.94 10.52
N GLN A 98 4.67 -3.03 9.77
CA GLN A 98 4.87 -3.02 8.31
C GLN A 98 3.74 -3.75 7.59
N ILE A 99 3.52 -3.38 6.32
CA ILE A 99 2.76 -4.15 5.35
C ILE A 99 3.75 -4.91 4.48
N HIS A 100 3.72 -6.24 4.54
CA HIS A 100 4.72 -7.07 3.86
C HIS A 100 4.17 -8.43 3.39
N MET A 101 5.00 -9.14 2.63
CA MET A 101 4.70 -10.50 2.18
C MET A 101 4.75 -11.49 3.35
N GLY A 102 3.86 -12.47 3.31
CA GLY A 102 3.79 -13.60 4.22
C GLY A 102 2.47 -14.33 4.02
N ASN A 103 2.25 -15.40 4.76
CA ASN A 103 1.12 -16.30 4.56
C ASN A 103 0.35 -16.62 5.84
N TYR A 104 1.02 -16.63 6.99
CA TYR A 104 0.48 -17.10 8.26
C TYR A 104 0.80 -16.14 9.41
N THR A 105 -0.10 -16.06 10.39
CA THR A 105 0.05 -15.23 11.61
C THR A 105 1.35 -15.50 12.37
N LYS A 106 1.84 -16.75 12.41
CA LYS A 106 3.12 -17.11 13.03
C LYS A 106 4.36 -16.40 12.44
N GLN A 107 4.22 -15.78 11.27
CA GLN A 107 5.31 -15.03 10.60
C GLN A 107 5.36 -13.56 11.01
N ILE A 108 4.41 -13.08 11.81
CA ILE A 108 4.29 -11.69 12.22
C ILE A 108 4.22 -11.54 13.73
N LYS A 109 4.58 -10.34 14.19
CA LYS A 109 4.49 -9.89 15.57
C LYS A 109 3.69 -8.58 15.66
N GLY A 110 2.62 -8.48 14.86
CA GLY A 110 1.75 -7.29 14.75
C GLY A 110 1.84 -6.52 13.43
N CYS A 111 2.58 -7.03 12.43
CA CYS A 111 2.55 -6.52 11.06
C CYS A 111 1.28 -6.95 10.31
N VAL A 112 1.07 -6.41 9.11
CA VAL A 112 -0.01 -6.80 8.20
C VAL A 112 0.58 -7.63 7.06
N LEU A 113 0.05 -8.83 6.86
CA LEU A 113 0.36 -9.67 5.71
C LEU A 113 -0.63 -9.41 4.57
N VAL A 114 -0.16 -9.51 3.34
CA VAL A 114 -0.98 -9.34 2.13
C VAL A 114 -0.93 -10.56 1.21
N GLY A 115 -2.05 -10.86 0.53
CA GLY A 115 -2.12 -11.93 -0.47
C GLY A 115 -3.29 -11.80 -1.44
N MET A 116 -3.17 -12.42 -2.62
CA MET A 116 -4.23 -12.40 -3.65
C MET A 116 -5.34 -13.42 -3.38
N ARG A 117 -5.13 -14.34 -2.44
CA ARG A 117 -6.13 -15.29 -1.97
C ARG A 117 -6.14 -15.33 -0.45
N ALA A 118 -7.28 -15.68 0.11
CA ALA A 118 -7.47 -15.87 1.54
C ALA A 118 -8.07 -17.26 1.81
N ASN A 119 -7.61 -17.91 2.88
CA ASN A 119 -8.25 -19.08 3.46
C ASN A 119 -8.72 -18.71 4.87
N LEU A 120 -10.03 -18.54 5.01
CA LEU A 120 -10.66 -18.04 6.24
C LEU A 120 -10.57 -19.06 7.37
N SER A 121 -10.71 -20.36 7.08
CA SER A 121 -10.67 -21.40 8.12
C SER A 121 -9.26 -21.63 8.70
N GLU A 122 -8.23 -21.27 7.93
CA GLU A 122 -6.83 -21.46 8.34
C GLU A 122 -6.14 -20.17 8.78
N CYS A 123 -6.84 -19.03 8.82
CA CYS A 123 -6.24 -17.74 9.11
C CYS A 123 -4.97 -17.49 8.25
N SER A 124 -5.09 -17.68 6.93
CA SER A 124 -3.96 -17.56 6.01
C SER A 124 -4.28 -16.76 4.75
N VAL A 125 -3.25 -16.09 4.23
CA VAL A 125 -3.26 -15.47 2.89
C VAL A 125 -2.25 -16.18 1.99
N GLN A 126 -2.50 -16.15 0.69
CA GLN A 126 -1.67 -16.83 -0.31
C GLN A 126 -1.37 -15.91 -1.49
N GLN A 127 -0.38 -16.31 -2.30
CA GLN A 127 0.10 -15.51 -3.45
C GLN A 127 0.54 -14.10 -3.01
N SER A 128 1.29 -14.03 -1.90
CA SER A 128 1.75 -12.78 -1.30
C SER A 128 2.64 -11.97 -2.23
N ALA A 129 3.50 -12.61 -3.02
CA ALA A 129 4.30 -11.96 -4.06
C ALA A 129 3.44 -11.21 -5.10
N GLY A 130 2.31 -11.79 -5.50
CA GLY A 130 1.37 -11.17 -6.45
C GLY A 130 0.70 -9.93 -5.85
N ALA A 131 0.22 -10.02 -4.61
CA ALA A 131 -0.35 -8.87 -3.91
C ALA A 131 0.68 -7.75 -3.75
N TYR A 132 1.91 -8.13 -3.39
CA TYR A 132 3.01 -7.21 -3.21
C TYR A 132 3.41 -6.50 -4.50
N ALA A 133 3.42 -7.21 -5.62
CA ALA A 133 3.63 -6.62 -6.94
C ALA A 133 2.54 -5.59 -7.28
N GLN A 134 1.27 -5.88 -7.00
CA GLN A 134 0.18 -4.93 -7.23
C GLN A 134 0.29 -3.67 -6.36
N LEU A 135 0.70 -3.81 -5.09
CA LEU A 135 0.96 -2.63 -4.24
C LEU A 135 2.07 -1.76 -4.83
N LYS A 136 3.21 -2.37 -5.20
CA LYS A 136 4.34 -1.67 -5.82
C LYS A 136 3.91 -0.97 -7.09
N GLU A 137 3.30 -1.69 -8.03
CA GLU A 137 2.87 -1.13 -9.31
C GLU A 137 1.85 0.00 -9.13
N ALA A 138 0.90 -0.13 -8.20
CA ALA A 138 -0.02 0.96 -7.88
C ALA A 138 0.69 2.20 -7.30
N PHE A 139 1.78 2.00 -6.54
CA PHE A 139 2.58 3.11 -5.99
C PHE A 139 3.43 3.78 -7.08
N TYR A 140 4.15 3.01 -7.89
CA TYR A 140 5.08 3.54 -8.89
C TYR A 140 4.39 3.92 -10.20
N GLY A 141 3.24 3.34 -10.51
CA GLY A 141 2.55 3.47 -11.81
C GLY A 141 3.13 2.58 -12.92
N THR A 142 4.09 1.72 -12.61
CA THR A 142 4.76 0.80 -13.52
C THR A 142 5.34 -0.38 -12.74
N SER A 143 5.51 -1.52 -13.41
CA SER A 143 6.21 -2.70 -12.87
C SER A 143 7.74 -2.56 -12.90
N ASP A 144 8.27 -1.58 -13.66
CA ASP A 144 9.71 -1.32 -13.82
C ASP A 144 10.06 0.15 -13.47
N PRO A 145 10.08 0.50 -12.17
CA PRO A 145 10.35 1.88 -11.73
C PRO A 145 11.84 2.21 -11.78
N ASN A 146 12.18 3.35 -12.39
CA ASN A 146 13.54 3.92 -12.37
C ASN A 146 13.76 5.00 -11.29
N SER A 147 12.70 5.38 -10.58
CA SER A 147 12.72 6.42 -9.54
C SER A 147 11.56 6.20 -8.56
N THR A 148 11.67 6.80 -7.37
CA THR A 148 10.61 6.76 -6.36
C THR A 148 9.80 8.05 -6.42
N PRO A 149 8.50 7.98 -6.77
CA PRO A 149 7.66 9.17 -6.78
C PRO A 149 7.49 9.76 -5.38
N ASN A 150 7.40 11.09 -5.31
CA ASN A 150 7.19 11.81 -4.06
C ASN A 150 5.69 11.86 -3.71
N LYS A 151 5.17 10.73 -3.22
CA LYS A 151 3.77 10.58 -2.79
C LYS A 151 3.69 10.53 -1.27
N ASN A 152 2.73 11.24 -0.69
CA ASN A 152 2.32 10.96 0.68
C ASN A 152 1.62 9.60 0.73
N ILE A 153 1.99 8.79 1.73
CA ILE A 153 1.35 7.51 2.00
C ILE A 153 0.55 7.65 3.30
N THR A 154 -0.75 7.36 3.22
CA THR A 154 -1.62 7.29 4.38
C THR A 154 -2.22 5.90 4.44
N VAL A 155 -2.15 5.24 5.59
CA VAL A 155 -2.73 3.91 5.82
C VAL A 155 -3.80 4.03 6.89
N THR A 156 -5.05 3.73 6.52
CA THR A 156 -6.20 3.79 7.43
C THR A 156 -6.74 2.40 7.70
N PHE A 157 -6.86 2.05 8.98
CA PHE A 157 -7.47 0.81 9.45
C PHE A 157 -8.91 1.08 9.86
N LYS A 158 -9.84 0.36 9.25
CA LYS A 158 -11.29 0.44 9.50
C LYS A 158 -11.83 -0.90 9.98
#